data_AF-A0A2A4TCY4-F1
#
_entry.id   AF-A0A2A4TCY4-F1
#
_cell.length_a   1.000
_cell.length_b   1.000
_cell.length_c   1.000
_cell.angle_alpha   90.00
_cell.angle_beta   90.00
_cell.angle_gamma   90.00
#
_symmetry.space_group_name_H-M   'P 1'
#
loop_
_entity.id
_entity.type
_entity.pdbx_description
1 polymer ?
#
loop_
_entity_poly.entity_id
_entity_poly.type
_entity_poly.pdbx_seq_one_letter_code
_entity_poly.pdbx_strand_id
1 'polypeptide(L)'
;MTDVDGVLTDGKLYHFFDARDRFVEVKGVDTQDGIALAWLAQSGIETGIISGRKSRGLAQRAKILNMNHVVQGTLEKVPAFHKILKKLKLKPQQAAFFGDDLTDG
;
A
#
# COMPACT_ATOMS: atom_id res chain seq x y z
N MET A 1 -3.18 -7.53 -2.59
CA MET A 1 -3.26 -6.07 -2.41
C MET A 1 -3.27 -5.75 -0.92
N THR A 2 -2.88 -4.56 -0.51
CA THR A 2 -2.84 -4.18 0.92
C THR A 2 -3.13 -2.70 1.10
N ASP A 3 -3.75 -2.33 2.22
CA ASP A 3 -3.68 -0.96 2.70
C ASP A 3 -2.31 -0.68 3.35
N VAL A 4 -2.03 0.59 3.62
CA VAL A 4 -0.81 1.09 4.23
C VAL A 4 -1.03 1.43 5.70
N ASP A 5 -2.03 2.27 5.95
CA ASP A 5 -2.21 2.89 7.27
C ASP A 5 -2.85 1.85 8.20
N GLY A 6 -2.13 1.46 9.26
CA GLY A 6 -2.58 0.41 10.19
C GLY A 6 -2.36 -1.03 9.72
N VAL A 7 -1.80 -1.24 8.52
CA VAL A 7 -1.43 -2.57 8.00
C VAL A 7 0.08 -2.70 7.81
N LEU A 8 0.66 -1.88 6.92
CA LEU A 8 2.11 -1.85 6.68
C LEU A 8 2.85 -0.89 7.62
N THR A 9 2.08 -0.08 8.34
CA THR A 9 2.54 0.85 9.35
C THR A 9 1.83 0.53 10.65
N ASP A 10 2.42 0.92 11.77
CA ASP A 10 1.78 0.85 13.09
C ASP A 10 0.72 1.96 13.29
N GLY A 11 0.26 2.59 12.21
CA GLY A 11 -0.70 3.70 12.23
C GLY A 11 -0.12 5.04 12.71
N LYS A 12 1.16 5.11 13.06
CA LYS A 12 1.77 6.35 13.55
C LYS A 12 2.22 7.26 12.42
N LEU A 13 1.99 8.56 12.63
CA LEU A 13 2.53 9.64 11.81
C LEU A 13 3.47 10.47 12.67
N TYR A 14 4.69 10.68 12.16
CA TYR A 14 5.67 11.54 12.78
C TYR A 14 5.72 12.85 12.02
N HIS A 15 5.44 13.95 12.71
CA HIS A 15 5.46 15.30 12.16
C HIS A 15 6.57 16.12 12.80
N PHE A 16 7.37 16.79 11.98
CA PHE A 16 8.41 17.69 12.44
C PHE A 16 8.69 18.76 11.38
N PHE A 17 9.41 19.81 11.78
CA PHE A 17 9.92 20.82 10.86
C PHE A 17 11.39 20.54 10.56
N ASP A 18 11.79 20.66 9.30
CA ASP A 18 13.20 20.56 8.92
C ASP A 18 13.97 21.85 9.26
N ALA A 19 15.29 21.86 9.01
CA ALA A 19 16.15 23.02 9.28
C ALA A 19 15.79 24.28 8.46
N ARG A 20 14.87 24.18 7.50
CA ARG A 20 14.35 25.30 6.69
C ARG A 20 12.89 25.63 7.05
N ASP A 21 12.41 25.16 8.20
CA ASP A 21 11.05 25.38 8.70
C ASP A 21 9.96 24.81 7.79
N ARG A 22 10.26 23.73 7.05
CA ARG A 22 9.27 23.03 6.21
C ARG A 22 8.68 21.86 6.97
N PHE A 23 7.36 21.71 6.89
CA PHE A 23 6.66 20.56 7.45
C PHE A 23 7.10 19.25 6.78
N VAL A 24 7.46 18.26 7.58
CA VAL A 24 7.84 16.92 7.15
C VAL A 24 6.94 15.91 7.85
N GLU A 25 6.37 15.01 7.05
CA GLU A 25 5.60 13.85 7.51
C GLU A 25 6.39 12.56 7.22
N VAL A 26 6.59 11.74 8.25
CA VAL A 26 7.25 10.43 8.15
C VAL A 26 6.33 9.33 8.66
N LYS A 27 6.35 8.20 7.94
CA LYS A 27 5.68 6.96 8.30
C LYS A 27 6.71 5.89 8.60
N GLY A 28 6.59 5.25 9.75
CA GLY A 28 7.33 4.02 10.04
C GLY A 28 6.77 2.85 9.23
N VAL A 29 7.64 1.98 8.73
CA VAL A 29 7.26 0.76 8.01
C VAL A 29 8.01 -0.43 8.59
N ASP A 30 7.38 -1.60 8.57
CA ASP A 30 8.03 -2.83 9.01
C ASP A 30 8.97 -3.40 7.93
N THR A 31 10.12 -3.92 8.37
CA THR A 31 11.14 -4.47 7.47
C THR A 31 10.83 -5.92 7.08
N GLN A 32 10.29 -6.73 7.99
CA GLN A 32 9.89 -8.10 7.73
C GLN A 32 8.71 -8.15 6.74
N ASP A 33 7.72 -7.26 6.89
CA ASP A 33 6.64 -7.11 5.92
C ASP A 33 7.16 -6.73 4.54
N GLY A 34 8.16 -5.85 4.49
CA GLY A 34 8.86 -5.49 3.25
C GLY A 34 9.48 -6.72 2.57
N ILE A 35 10.14 -7.59 3.33
CA ILE A 35 10.76 -8.81 2.80
C ILE A 35 9.68 -9.76 2.25
N ALA A 36 8.62 -10.00 3.01
CA ALA A 36 7.52 -10.87 2.58
C ALA A 36 6.87 -10.39 1.27
N LEU A 37 6.61 -9.08 1.16
CA LEU A 37 6.03 -8.48 -0.05
C LEU A 37 6.99 -8.56 -1.24
N ALA A 38 8.29 -8.36 -1.02
CA ALA A 38 9.29 -8.51 -2.06
C ALA A 38 9.40 -9.96 -2.56
N TRP A 39 9.28 -10.96 -1.68
CA TRP A 39 9.27 -12.38 -2.08
C TRP A 39 8.03 -12.75 -2.88
N LEU A 40 6.86 -12.25 -2.49
CA LEU A 40 5.63 -12.44 -3.27
C LEU A 40 5.77 -11.86 -4.68
N ALA A 41 6.30 -10.63 -4.80
CA ALA A 41 6.54 -10.03 -6.11
C ALA A 41 7.53 -10.87 -6.94
N GLN A 42 8.60 -11.38 -6.33
CA GLN A 42 9.59 -12.24 -7.00
C GLN A 42 9.05 -13.60 -7.43
N SER A 43 8.05 -14.15 -6.71
CA SER A 43 7.41 -15.41 -7.09
C SER A 43 6.36 -15.26 -8.19
N GLY A 44 6.20 -14.05 -8.75
CA GLY A 44 5.24 -13.76 -9.80
C GLY A 44 3.82 -13.50 -9.30
N ILE A 45 3.64 -13.33 -7.98
CA ILE A 45 2.36 -12.91 -7.41
C ILE A 45 2.23 -11.39 -7.57
N GLU A 46 1.11 -10.96 -8.17
CA GLU A 46 0.79 -9.54 -8.32
C GLU A 46 0.57 -8.90 -6.94
N THR A 47 1.44 -7.95 -6.59
CA THR A 47 1.36 -7.21 -5.32
C THR A 47 1.06 -5.74 -5.55
N GLY A 48 0.52 -5.08 -4.53
CA GLY A 48 0.25 -3.66 -4.64
C GLY A 48 -0.50 -3.07 -3.46
N ILE A 49 -0.56 -1.75 -3.48
CA ILE A 49 -1.06 -0.92 -2.40
C ILE A 49 -2.24 -0.07 -2.88
N ILE A 50 -3.27 0.06 -2.03
CA ILE A 50 -4.36 1.04 -2.19
C ILE A 50 -4.43 1.87 -0.92
N SER A 51 -4.18 3.17 -1.00
CA SER A 51 -4.16 4.08 0.15
C SER A 51 -5.01 5.32 -0.08
N GLY A 52 -5.67 5.79 0.99
CA GLY A 52 -6.37 7.08 1.03
C GLY A 52 -5.44 8.29 0.97
N ARG A 53 -4.16 8.13 1.33
CA ARG A 53 -3.19 9.22 1.37
C ARG A 53 -2.27 9.21 0.15
N LYS A 54 -1.76 10.39 -0.21
CA LYS A 54 -0.71 10.55 -1.23
C LYS A 54 0.62 10.84 -0.55
N SER A 55 1.62 10.00 -0.81
CA SER A 55 2.98 10.16 -0.29
C SER A 55 4.01 9.72 -1.32
N ARG A 56 5.02 10.58 -1.54
CA ARG A 56 6.19 10.23 -2.36
C ARG A 56 6.98 9.07 -1.74
N GLY A 57 7.06 9.01 -0.40
CA GLY A 57 7.73 7.93 0.31
C GLY A 57 7.08 6.57 0.04
N LEU A 58 5.74 6.53 0.01
CA LEU A 58 5.00 5.31 -0.29
C LEU A 58 5.26 4.81 -1.73
N ALA A 59 5.24 5.72 -2.71
CA ALA A 59 5.55 5.37 -4.10
C ALA A 59 6.98 4.82 -4.24
N GLN A 60 7.95 5.44 -3.55
CA GLN A 60 9.33 4.98 -3.54
C GLN A 60 9.47 3.59 -2.88
N ARG A 61 8.78 3.35 -1.77
CA ARG A 61 8.77 2.06 -1.08
C ARG A 61 8.20 0.96 -1.98
N ALA A 62 7.05 1.20 -2.61
CA ALA A 62 6.45 0.25 -3.53
C ALA A 62 7.40 -0.11 -4.69
N LYS A 63 8.16 0.87 -5.20
CA LYS A 63 9.20 0.65 -6.21
C LYS A 63 10.34 -0.23 -5.69
N ILE A 64 10.84 0.01 -4.47
CA ILE A 64 11.89 -0.81 -3.84
C ILE A 64 11.44 -2.26 -3.67
N LEU A 65 10.17 -2.47 -3.34
CA LEU A 65 9.59 -3.79 -3.14
C LEU A 65 9.11 -4.46 -4.44
N ASN A 66 9.34 -3.83 -5.61
CA ASN A 66 8.88 -4.29 -6.91
C ASN A 66 7.37 -4.59 -6.99
N MET A 67 6.56 -3.76 -6.32
CA MET A 67 5.11 -3.88 -6.39
C MET A 67 4.57 -3.46 -7.75
N ASN A 68 3.57 -4.20 -8.23
CA ASN A 68 2.97 -4.03 -9.55
C ASN A 68 1.95 -2.88 -9.59
N HIS A 69 1.29 -2.62 -8.45
CA HIS A 69 0.17 -1.68 -8.39
C HIS A 69 0.30 -0.70 -7.22
N VAL A 70 0.16 0.60 -7.51
CA VAL A 70 0.12 1.65 -6.51
C VAL A 70 -1.06 2.56 -6.82
N VAL A 71 -2.06 2.55 -5.94
CA VAL A 71 -3.22 3.44 -5.99
C VAL A 71 -3.20 4.30 -4.74
N GLN A 72 -3.22 5.62 -4.91
CA GLN A 72 -3.11 6.58 -3.81
C GLN A 72 -4.15 7.68 -3.94
N GLY A 73 -4.57 8.25 -2.81
CA GLY A 73 -5.57 9.32 -2.77
C GLY A 73 -6.99 8.83 -3.04
N THR A 74 -7.30 7.58 -2.70
CA THR A 74 -8.66 7.02 -2.83
C THR A 74 -9.11 6.39 -1.52
N LEU A 75 -10.27 6.80 -1.02
CA LEU A 75 -10.94 6.15 0.11
C LEU A 75 -11.81 4.98 -0.39
N GLU A 76 -12.24 5.01 -1.66
CA GLU A 76 -12.98 3.93 -2.29
C GLU A 76 -12.04 2.77 -2.65
N LYS A 77 -11.65 1.97 -1.66
CA LYS A 77 -10.72 0.84 -1.82
C LYS A 77 -11.33 -0.32 -2.61
N VAL A 78 -12.61 -0.64 -2.38
CA VAL A 78 -13.32 -1.75 -3.05
C VAL A 78 -13.40 -1.56 -4.57
N PRO A 79 -13.85 -0.41 -5.12
CA PRO A 79 -13.84 -0.18 -6.57
C PRO A 79 -12.43 -0.20 -7.17
N ALA A 80 -11.44 0.38 -6.48
CA ALA A 80 -10.06 0.38 -6.92
C ALA A 80 -9.49 -1.05 -7.02
N PHE A 81 -9.79 -1.90 -6.03
CA PHE A 81 -9.41 -3.30 -6.02
C PHE A 81 -10.03 -4.08 -7.19
N HIS A 82 -11.35 -3.93 -7.40
CA HIS A 82 -12.05 -4.59 -8.52
C HIS A 82 -11.51 -4.16 -9.89
N LYS A 83 -11.13 -2.89 -10.04
CA LYS A 83 -10.50 -2.39 -11.27
C LYS A 83 -9.18 -3.11 -11.57
N ILE A 84 -8.39 -3.40 -10.54
CA ILE A 84 -7.14 -4.16 -10.66
C ILE A 84 -7.43 -5.60 -11.05
N LEU A 85 -8.37 -6.28 -10.35
CA LEU A 85 -8.76 -7.66 -10.69
C LEU A 85 -9.22 -7.78 -12.15
N LYS A 86 -10.04 -6.83 -12.61
CA LYS A 86 -10.52 -6.80 -14.00
C LYS A 86 -9.37 -6.63 -14.99
N LYS A 87 -8.38 -5.77 -14.69
CA LYS A 87 -7.19 -5.58 -15.53
C LYS A 87 -6.35 -6.86 -15.61
N LEU A 88 -6.21 -7.57 -14.49
CA LEU A 88 -5.47 -8.82 -14.39
C LEU A 88 -6.26 -10.05 -14.85
N LYS A 89 -7.56 -9.90 -15.16
CA LYS A 89 -8.48 -11.00 -15.47
C LYS A 89 -8.55 -12.06 -14.36
N LEU A 90 -8.44 -11.62 -13.10
CA LEU A 90 -8.52 -12.49 -11.92
C LEU A 90 -9.93 -12.46 -11.33
N LYS A 91 -10.35 -13.60 -10.78
CA LYS A 91 -11.58 -13.69 -9.97
C LYS A 91 -11.29 -13.21 -8.54
N PRO A 92 -12.29 -12.69 -7.80
CA PRO A 92 -12.10 -12.29 -6.40
C PRO A 92 -11.51 -13.39 -5.51
N GLN A 93 -11.86 -14.66 -5.75
CA GLN A 93 -11.35 -15.81 -4.99
C GLN A 93 -9.86 -16.09 -5.22
N GLN A 94 -9.25 -15.51 -6.25
CA GLN A 94 -7.83 -15.66 -6.58
C GLN A 94 -6.98 -14.50 -6.01
N ALA A 95 -7.61 -13.59 -5.26
CA ALA A 95 -6.96 -12.40 -4.76
C ALA A 95 -7.26 -12.20 -3.27
N ALA A 96 -6.28 -11.66 -2.56
CA ALA A 96 -6.43 -11.22 -1.19
C ALA A 96 -6.22 -9.70 -1.11
N PHE A 97 -6.94 -9.06 -0.20
CA PHE A 97 -6.60 -7.72 0.24
C PHE A 97 -6.48 -7.71 1.77
N PHE A 98 -5.39 -7.12 2.24
CA PHE A 98 -5.06 -7.00 3.66
C PHE A 98 -5.33 -5.55 4.09
N GLY A 99 -6.36 -5.36 4.91
CA GLY A 99 -6.67 -4.05 5.49
C GLY A 99 -7.97 -4.06 6.28
N ASP A 100 -8.16 -2.98 7.01
CA ASP A 100 -9.29 -2.68 7.88
C ASP A 100 -10.62 -2.48 7.12
N ASP A 101 -10.55 -1.92 5.91
CA ASP A 101 -11.73 -1.42 5.19
C ASP A 101 -12.46 -2.44 4.28
N LEU A 102 -11.98 -3.68 4.12
CA LEU A 102 -12.68 -4.63 3.22
C LEU A 102 -13.92 -5.28 3.83
N THR A 103 -14.08 -5.21 5.15
CA THR A 103 -15.20 -5.84 5.86
C THR A 103 -16.45 -4.98 5.90
N ASP A 104 -16.40 -3.73 5.42
CA ASP A 104 -17.56 -2.84 5.31
C ASP A 104 -18.30 -3.09 3.98
N GLY A 105 -18.67 -4.35 3.76
CA GLY A 105 -19.50 -4.81 2.64
C GLY A 105 -20.99 -4.61 2.86
#